data_AF-A0A2V5L7N2-F1
#
_entry.id   AF-A0A2V5L7N2-F1
#
_cell.length_a   1.000
_cell.length_b   1.000
_cell.length_c   1.000
_cell.angle_alpha   90.00
_cell.angle_beta   90.00
_cell.angle_gamma   90.00
#
_symmetry.space_group_name_H-M   'P 1'
#
loop_
_entity.id
_entity.type
_entity.pdbx_description
1 polymer ?
#
loop_
_entity_poly.entity_id
_entity_poly.type
_entity_poly.pdbx_seq_one_letter_code
_entity_poly.pdbx_strand_id
1 'polypeptide(L)'
;MKRGKRIAIWALCAVLLVGIGTVGMQLWTVHQMTSDWTLWPTEVPSKVQFAGRDFNCGPNLAPSTRTLDGLSLRGKTAGGVDIYSVEPGTGQMTVTSILVKSDIATYSCGVMGGPSLLLGSSPAR
;
A
#
# COMPACT_ATOMS: atom_id res chain seq x y z
N MET A 1 18.24 16.55 -42.91
CA MET A 1 18.66 16.28 -41.51
C MET A 1 19.52 15.03 -41.48
N LYS A 2 20.73 15.10 -40.91
CA LYS A 2 21.63 13.94 -40.77
C LYS A 2 20.96 12.83 -39.94
N ARG A 3 21.10 11.57 -40.36
CA ARG A 3 20.44 10.38 -39.76
C ARG A 3 20.59 10.32 -38.22
N GLY A 4 21.75 10.70 -37.70
CA GLY A 4 22.01 10.79 -36.25
C GLY A 4 21.15 11.82 -35.50
N LYS A 5 20.82 12.96 -36.14
CA LYS A 5 19.96 13.98 -35.52
C LYS A 5 18.51 13.49 -35.38
N ARG A 6 18.04 12.65 -36.31
CA ARG A 6 16.71 12.01 -36.21
C ARG A 6 16.67 10.96 -35.08
N ILE A 7 17.72 10.14 -34.96
CA ILE A 7 17.80 9.11 -33.91
C ILE A 7 17.81 9.76 -32.52
N ALA A 8 18.58 10.84 -32.33
CA ALA A 8 18.63 11.57 -31.06
C ALA A 8 17.26 12.15 -30.66
N ILE A 9 16.51 12.69 -31.62
CA ILE A 9 15.16 13.23 -31.37
C ILE A 9 14.20 12.10 -30.96
N TRP A 10 14.21 10.97 -31.67
CA TRP A 10 13.37 9.81 -31.32
C TRP A 10 13.70 9.24 -29.94
N ALA A 11 14.98 9.14 -29.60
CA ALA A 11 15.42 8.70 -28.28
C ALA A 11 14.93 9.65 -27.18
N LEU A 12 15.04 10.96 -27.38
CA LEU A 12 14.54 11.96 -26.44
C LEU A 12 13.02 11.85 -26.25
N CYS A 13 12.26 11.74 -27.35
CA CYS A 13 10.81 11.56 -27.29
C CYS A 13 10.43 10.28 -26.54
N ALA A 14 11.13 9.17 -26.79
CA ALA A 14 10.89 7.90 -26.09
C ALA A 14 11.12 8.04 -24.58
N VAL A 15 12.23 8.68 -24.17
CA VAL A 15 12.53 8.93 -22.75
C VAL A 15 11.46 9.80 -22.10
N LEU A 16 11.02 10.86 -22.79
CA LEU A 16 9.94 11.73 -22.30
C LEU A 16 8.62 10.99 -22.12
N LEU A 17 8.23 10.17 -23.11
CA LEU A 17 7.00 9.38 -23.02
C LEU A 17 7.03 8.39 -21.87
N VAL A 18 8.16 7.70 -21.66
CA VAL A 18 8.36 6.81 -20.52
C VAL A 18 8.26 7.58 -19.21
N GLY A 19 8.94 8.72 -19.10
CA GLY A 19 8.88 9.57 -17.90
C GLY A 19 7.48 10.09 -17.59
N ILE A 20 6.73 10.53 -18.60
CA ILE A 20 5.33 10.96 -18.43
C ILE A 20 4.46 9.77 -17.99
N GLY A 21 4.66 8.59 -18.57
CA GLY A 21 3.92 7.38 -18.21
C GLY A 21 4.15 6.98 -16.75
N THR A 22 5.39 6.99 -16.27
CA THR A 22 5.70 6.62 -14.89
C THR A 22 5.12 7.61 -13.88
N VAL A 23 5.24 8.92 -14.15
CA VAL A 23 4.64 9.97 -13.30
C VAL A 23 3.12 9.85 -13.29
N GLY A 24 2.50 9.63 -14.46
CA GLY A 24 1.05 9.44 -14.59
C GLY A 24 0.55 8.24 -13.77
N MET A 25 1.25 7.11 -13.82
CA MET A 25 0.91 5.93 -13.00
C MET A 25 1.00 6.20 -11.50
N GLN A 26 2.01 6.95 -11.05
CA GLN A 26 2.12 7.31 -9.64
C GLN A 26 0.99 8.25 -9.20
N LEU A 27 0.69 9.29 -9.98
CA LEU A 27 -0.40 10.20 -9.69
C LEU A 27 -1.76 9.48 -9.65
N TRP A 28 -1.98 8.55 -10.58
CA TRP A 28 -3.19 7.72 -10.58
C TRP A 28 -3.30 6.88 -9.30
N THR A 29 -2.21 6.26 -8.87
CA THR A 29 -2.16 5.46 -7.65
C THR A 29 -2.47 6.30 -6.41
N VAL A 30 -1.89 7.50 -6.31
CA VAL A 30 -2.17 8.44 -5.21
C VAL A 30 -3.64 8.88 -5.22
N HIS A 31 -4.19 9.18 -6.40
CA HIS A 31 -5.58 9.58 -6.53
C HIS A 31 -6.52 8.48 -6.04
N GLN A 32 -6.32 7.24 -6.49
CA GLN A 32 -7.13 6.09 -6.05
C GLN A 32 -7.07 5.88 -4.53
N MET A 33 -5.86 5.93 -3.96
CA MET A 33 -5.66 5.81 -2.52
C MET A 33 -6.28 6.96 -1.72
N THR A 34 -6.49 8.14 -2.32
CA THR A 34 -7.08 9.30 -1.63
C THR A 34 -8.60 9.36 -1.82
N SER A 35 -9.10 8.97 -3.00
CA SER A 35 -10.53 8.95 -3.31
C SER A 35 -11.29 7.90 -2.51
N ASP A 36 -10.65 6.76 -2.22
CA ASP A 36 -11.20 5.68 -1.39
C ASP A 36 -11.55 6.17 0.03
N TRP A 37 -10.87 7.22 0.53
CA TRP A 37 -11.18 7.80 1.84
C TRP A 37 -12.26 8.88 1.79
N THR A 38 -12.31 9.64 0.70
CA THR A 38 -13.09 10.90 0.64
C THR A 38 -14.41 10.73 -0.09
N LEU A 39 -14.44 9.91 -1.12
CA LEU A 39 -15.59 9.77 -2.03
C LEU A 39 -16.34 8.45 -1.84
N TRP A 40 -15.64 7.40 -1.41
CA TRP A 40 -16.21 6.05 -1.30
C TRP A 40 -15.69 5.33 -0.05
N PRO A 41 -16.04 5.83 1.16
CA PRO A 41 -15.49 5.30 2.40
C PRO A 41 -15.78 3.80 2.51
N THR A 42 -14.73 3.00 2.44
CA THR A 42 -14.77 1.56 2.66
C THR A 42 -14.41 1.23 4.11
N GLU A 43 -14.98 0.14 4.60
CA GLU A 43 -14.69 -0.41 5.94
C GLU A 43 -13.18 -0.65 6.13
N VAL A 44 -12.53 -1.23 5.11
CA VAL A 44 -11.09 -1.46 5.06
C VAL A 44 -10.50 -0.63 3.93
N PRO A 45 -10.05 0.61 4.22
CA PRO A 45 -9.46 1.45 3.19
C PRO A 45 -8.13 0.90 2.70
N SER A 46 -7.81 1.20 1.45
CA SER A 46 -6.57 0.79 0.75
C SER A 46 -5.30 1.27 1.45
N LYS A 47 -5.40 2.34 2.23
CA LYS A 47 -4.39 2.85 3.14
C LYS A 47 -5.01 2.89 4.53
N VAL A 48 -4.22 2.68 5.59
CA VAL A 48 -4.67 2.84 6.99
C VAL A 48 -3.61 3.62 7.75
N GLN A 49 -4.01 4.68 8.47
CA GLN A 49 -3.11 5.40 9.37
C GLN A 49 -3.28 4.86 10.79
N PHE A 50 -2.21 4.37 11.39
CA PHE A 50 -2.21 3.79 12.73
C PHE A 50 -0.90 4.09 13.46
N ALA A 51 -0.98 4.47 14.73
CA ALA A 51 0.19 4.78 15.57
C ALA A 51 1.20 5.74 14.91
N GLY A 52 0.70 6.78 14.22
CA GLY A 52 1.53 7.78 13.54
C GLY A 52 2.22 7.28 12.26
N ARG A 53 1.86 6.10 11.75
CA ARG A 53 2.39 5.55 10.50
C ARG A 53 1.30 5.16 9.53
N ASP A 54 1.68 5.14 8.26
CA ASP A 54 0.82 4.70 7.18
C ASP A 54 1.06 3.23 6.84
N PHE A 55 -0.02 2.49 6.63
CA PHE A 55 -0.02 1.09 6.22
C PHE A 55 -0.73 0.94 4.87
N ASN A 56 -0.16 0.16 3.97
CA ASN A 56 -0.74 -0.19 2.69
C ASN A 56 -1.48 -1.52 2.83
N CYS A 57 -2.80 -1.48 2.63
CA CYS A 57 -3.64 -2.67 2.54
C CYS A 57 -3.91 -3.09 1.07
N GLY A 58 -3.59 -2.20 0.12
CA GLY A 58 -3.77 -2.38 -1.31
C GLY A 58 -5.18 -2.04 -1.78
N PRO A 59 -5.36 -1.71 -3.08
CA PRO A 59 -6.68 -1.41 -3.64
C PRO A 59 -7.57 -2.65 -3.87
N ASN A 60 -6.97 -3.84 -3.95
CA ASN A 60 -7.68 -5.12 -4.12
C ASN A 60 -7.29 -6.05 -2.97
N LEU A 61 -8.03 -5.94 -1.87
CA LEU A 61 -7.79 -6.68 -0.64
C LEU A 61 -8.10 -8.16 -0.82
N ALA A 62 -7.08 -9.01 -0.70
CA ALA A 62 -7.27 -10.45 -0.54
C ALA A 62 -7.33 -10.79 0.96
N PRO A 63 -8.22 -11.71 1.38
CA PRO A 63 -8.21 -12.22 2.74
C PRO A 63 -6.83 -12.76 3.12
N SER A 64 -6.36 -12.37 4.29
CA SER A 64 -5.11 -12.87 4.86
C SER A 64 -5.31 -14.25 5.47
N THR A 65 -4.30 -15.12 5.33
CA THR A 65 -4.22 -16.40 6.03
C THR A 65 -3.64 -16.26 7.44
N ARG A 66 -3.23 -15.05 7.85
CA ARG A 66 -2.65 -14.80 9.18
C ARG A 66 -3.74 -14.80 10.24
N THR A 67 -3.48 -15.46 11.37
CA THR A 67 -4.37 -15.48 12.53
C THR A 67 -4.15 -14.24 13.41
N LEU A 68 -5.11 -13.98 14.31
CA LEU A 68 -5.03 -12.89 15.28
C LEU A 68 -4.25 -13.29 16.55
N ASP A 69 -3.69 -14.50 16.58
CA ASP A 69 -3.05 -15.04 17.77
C ASP A 69 -1.82 -14.20 18.15
N GLY A 70 -1.75 -13.80 19.43
CA GLY A 70 -0.69 -12.93 19.94
C GLY A 70 -0.81 -11.47 19.52
N LEU A 71 -1.89 -11.06 18.85
CA LEU A 71 -2.22 -9.66 18.56
C LEU A 71 -3.32 -9.17 19.51
N SER A 72 -3.25 -7.90 19.90
CA SER A 72 -4.30 -7.24 20.66
C SER A 72 -5.03 -6.21 19.80
N LEU A 73 -6.28 -5.90 20.15
CA LEU A 73 -7.03 -4.80 19.54
C LEU A 73 -6.39 -3.48 19.94
N ARG A 74 -6.00 -2.65 18.96
CA ARG A 74 -5.27 -1.39 19.22
C ARG A 74 -5.92 -0.14 18.66
N GLY A 75 -6.94 -0.29 17.82
CA GLY A 75 -7.62 0.85 17.24
C GLY A 75 -8.65 0.45 16.20
N LYS A 76 -9.12 1.44 15.46
CA LYS A 76 -10.05 1.27 14.35
C LYS A 76 -9.55 2.01 13.11
N THR A 77 -9.86 1.47 11.93
CA THR A 77 -9.70 2.19 10.65
C THR A 77 -10.67 3.37 10.61
N ALA A 78 -10.47 4.30 9.68
CA ALA A 78 -11.47 5.36 9.43
C ALA A 78 -12.82 4.80 8.97
N GLY A 79 -12.82 3.63 8.33
CA GLY A 79 -14.04 2.86 8.01
C GLY A 79 -14.67 2.14 9.22
N GLY A 80 -14.11 2.27 10.42
CA GLY A 80 -14.70 1.75 11.67
C GLY A 80 -14.27 0.33 12.06
N VAL A 81 -13.41 -0.31 11.28
CA VAL A 81 -13.02 -1.72 11.42
C VAL A 81 -11.83 -1.88 12.36
N ASP A 82 -11.79 -3.00 13.09
CA ASP A 82 -10.79 -3.25 14.11
C ASP A 82 -9.37 -3.46 13.57
N ILE A 83 -8.40 -2.79 14.19
CA ILE A 83 -6.97 -2.91 13.93
C ILE A 83 -6.31 -3.71 15.04
N TYR A 84 -5.64 -4.79 14.65
CA TYR A 84 -4.86 -5.68 15.50
C TYR A 84 -3.37 -5.54 15.22
N SER A 85 -2.58 -5.41 16.28
CA SER A 85 -1.12 -5.42 16.18
C SER A 85 -0.47 -6.05 17.41
N VAL A 86 0.81 -6.39 17.31
CA VAL A 86 1.60 -6.80 18.47
C VAL A 86 1.69 -5.64 19.48
N GLU A 87 1.70 -5.98 20.77
CA GLU A 87 2.01 -5.05 21.84
C GLU A 87 3.47 -4.60 21.70
N PRO A 88 3.77 -3.30 21.51
CA PRO A 88 5.16 -2.84 21.53
C PRO A 88 5.70 -3.04 22.95
N GLY A 89 6.60 -4.01 23.13
CA GLY A 89 7.31 -4.21 24.40
C GLY A 89 8.19 -3.00 24.77
N THR A 90 8.77 -3.04 25.97
CA THR A 90 9.64 -1.97 26.54
C THR A 90 10.90 -1.64 25.72
N GLY A 91 11.17 -2.39 24.65
CA GLY A 91 12.11 -2.03 23.59
C GLY A 91 11.38 -1.91 22.26
N GLN A 92 10.83 -0.71 21.99
CA GLN A 92 10.20 -0.23 20.73
C GLN A 92 10.33 -1.16 19.50
N MET A 93 9.53 -2.23 19.45
CA MET A 93 9.31 -2.94 18.20
C MET A 93 8.43 -2.07 17.32
N THR A 94 9.01 -1.55 16.25
CA THR A 94 8.27 -0.78 15.25
C THR A 94 7.33 -1.74 14.53
N VAL A 95 6.02 -1.59 14.71
CA VAL A 95 4.99 -2.42 14.04
C VAL A 95 5.13 -2.32 12.51
N THR A 96 5.68 -3.35 11.87
CA THR A 96 5.91 -3.39 10.42
C THR A 96 4.70 -3.87 9.63
N SER A 97 3.74 -4.52 10.28
CA SER A 97 2.46 -4.91 9.70
C SER A 97 1.35 -4.92 10.74
N ILE A 98 0.13 -4.63 10.31
CA ILE A 98 -1.10 -4.75 11.10
C ILE A 98 -2.05 -5.75 10.43
N LEU A 99 -2.95 -6.32 11.22
CA LEU A 99 -4.12 -7.03 10.70
C LEU A 99 -5.37 -6.18 10.93
N VAL A 100 -6.20 -6.06 9.90
CA VAL A 100 -7.50 -5.38 9.98
C VAL A 100 -8.58 -6.45 9.88
N LYS A 101 -9.49 -6.53 10.84
CA LYS A 101 -10.52 -7.57 10.90
C LYS A 101 -11.90 -6.97 10.71
N SER A 102 -12.50 -7.23 9.55
CA SER A 102 -13.91 -6.96 9.25
C SER A 102 -14.80 -8.12 9.68
N ASP A 103 -16.11 -7.98 9.50
CA ASP A 103 -17.09 -9.05 9.75
C ASP A 103 -16.94 -10.23 8.76
N ILE A 104 -16.31 -10.00 7.61
CA ILE A 104 -16.23 -10.96 6.50
C ILE A 104 -14.85 -11.64 6.47
N ALA A 105 -13.78 -10.89 6.72
CA ALA A 105 -12.41 -11.39 6.63
C ALA A 105 -11.40 -10.53 7.41
N THR A 106 -10.21 -11.12 7.61
CA THR A 106 -9.01 -10.44 8.11
C THR A 106 -8.12 -10.07 6.93
N TYR A 107 -7.52 -8.88 6.96
CA TYR A 107 -6.63 -8.35 5.93
C TYR A 107 -5.30 -7.95 6.54
N SER A 108 -4.20 -8.13 5.80
CA SER A 108 -2.85 -7.77 6.26
C SER A 108 -2.38 -6.51 5.57
N CYS A 109 -2.00 -5.49 6.34
CA CYS A 109 -1.48 -4.24 5.81
C CYS A 109 -0.03 -4.04 6.25
N GLY A 110 0.86 -3.73 5.31
CA GLY A 110 2.29 -3.50 5.56
C GLY A 110 2.60 -2.02 5.74
N VAL A 111 3.57 -1.68 6.60
CA VAL A 111 4.00 -0.29 6.79
C VAL A 111 4.53 0.30 5.48
N MET A 112 4.15 1.53 5.17
CA MET A 112 4.69 2.29 4.05
C MET A 112 5.94 3.06 4.46
N GLY A 113 6.98 3.03 3.60
CA GLY A 113 8.18 3.85 3.79
C GLY A 113 9.22 3.30 4.78
N GLY A 114 9.21 2.00 5.10
CA GLY A 114 10.25 1.30 5.88
C GLY A 114 10.86 0.12 5.09
N PRO A 115 11.83 -0.64 5.64
CA PRO A 115 12.32 -1.87 5.00
C PRO A 115 11.15 -2.84 4.81
N SER A 116 10.63 -2.87 3.59
CA SER A 116 9.53 -3.73 3.18
C SER A 116 10.03 -5.16 3.18
N LEU A 117 9.65 -5.94 4.20
CA LEU A 117 9.60 -7.39 4.04
C LEU A 117 8.55 -7.67 2.97
N LEU A 118 9.03 -7.90 1.76
CA LEU A 118 8.28 -8.40 0.61
C LEU A 118 7.46 -9.62 1.02
N LEU A 119 6.23 -9.40 1.47
CA LEU A 119 5.25 -10.47 1.60
C LEU A 119 4.59 -10.66 0.24
N GLY A 120 5.23 -11.51 -0.56
CA GLY A 120 4.54 -12.40 -1.48
C GLY A 120 4.03 -11.80 -2.78
N SER A 121 4.91 -11.31 -3.65
CA SER A 121 4.73 -11.56 -5.09
C SER A 121 5.28 -12.97 -5.37
N SER A 122 4.42 -13.98 -5.26
CA SER A 122 4.73 -15.33 -5.75
C SER A 122 4.88 -15.25 -7.28
N PRO A 123 6.02 -15.64 -7.88
CA PRO A 123 6.08 -15.82 -9.32
C PRO A 123 5.35 -17.14 -9.64
N ALA A 124 4.23 -17.04 -10.36
CA ALA A 124 3.69 -18.20 -11.06
C ALA A 124 4.77 -18.70 -12.02
N ARG A 125 5.19 -19.95 -11.81
CA ARG A 125 6.03 -20.72 -12.73
C ARG A 125 5.15 -21.40 -13.76
#